data_AF-A0A2E3C3S9-F1
#
_entry.id   AF-A0A2E3C3S9-F1
#
_cell.length_a   1.000
_cell.length_b   1.000
_cell.length_c   1.000
_cell.angle_alpha   90.00
_cell.angle_beta   90.00
_cell.angle_gamma   90.00
#
_symmetry.space_group_name_H-M   'P 1'
#
loop_
_entity.id
_entity.type
_entity.pdbx_description
1 polymer ?
#
loop_
_entity_poly.entity_id
_entity_poly.type
_entity_poly.pdbx_seq_one_letter_code
_entity_poly.pdbx_strand_id
1 'polypeptide(L)'
;MNIPESQKGVVSFLMAATFSNDKRAVEMIETNQSLVFLQGGYALKLFKAISRYRDNTTPEARLENAQLEMEANQPLAGDLYEYILAIIESPEGGLAMVDLSDVRDFKVVDYVVKMHCFDNNELMYNRLFEGSLTEHDLYELGAHVARFHDSQRPQPAEAGTYPQTFADDFVHWLNGYSDRVPQGELKELMLNLRDVAANAVAAKDSAFHAREGLRTTLHGDMDFGNIATFNGKLVPFDAQVLFDGKRENDPAKDVAYMLARSTCMVGLIWQRR
;
A
#
# COMPACT_ATOMS: atom_id res chain seq x y z
N MET A 1 -18.15 -3.35 8.49
CA MET A 1 -16.89 -3.86 7.93
C MET A 1 -17.20 -4.98 6.95
N ASN A 2 -16.50 -5.04 5.82
CA ASN A 2 -16.65 -6.08 4.81
C ASN A 2 -15.66 -7.22 5.08
N ILE A 3 -16.00 -8.07 6.05
CA ILE A 3 -15.19 -9.20 6.49
C ILE A 3 -15.68 -10.48 5.79
N PRO A 4 -14.82 -11.20 5.05
CA PRO A 4 -15.19 -12.47 4.43
C PRO A 4 -15.67 -13.50 5.46
N GLU A 5 -16.70 -14.28 5.11
CA GLU A 5 -17.29 -15.28 6.01
C GLU A 5 -16.25 -16.28 6.54
N SER A 6 -15.34 -16.71 5.66
CA SER A 6 -14.25 -17.64 5.98
C SER A 6 -13.26 -17.11 7.02
N GLN A 7 -13.23 -15.80 7.27
CA GLN A 7 -12.28 -15.16 8.18
C GLN A 7 -12.91 -14.65 9.47
N LYS A 8 -14.24 -14.75 9.67
CA LYS A 8 -14.89 -14.25 10.90
C LYS A 8 -14.32 -14.88 12.18
N GLY A 9 -13.99 -16.17 12.14
CA GLY A 9 -13.35 -16.87 13.26
C GLY A 9 -11.97 -16.31 13.57
N VAL A 10 -11.15 -16.09 12.53
CA VAL A 10 -9.81 -15.49 12.64
C VAL A 10 -9.88 -14.06 13.17
N VAL A 11 -10.78 -13.23 12.64
CA VAL A 11 -10.96 -11.85 13.12
C VAL A 11 -11.39 -11.84 14.59
N SER A 12 -12.34 -12.70 14.98
CA SER A 12 -12.79 -12.78 16.37
C SER A 12 -11.65 -13.18 17.31
N PHE A 13 -10.81 -14.12 16.86
CA PHE A 13 -9.61 -14.51 17.58
C PHE A 13 -8.60 -13.36 17.71
N LEU A 14 -8.29 -12.64 16.62
CA LEU A 14 -7.35 -11.51 16.65
C LEU A 14 -7.85 -10.34 17.52
N MET A 15 -9.16 -10.06 17.53
CA MET A 15 -9.75 -9.06 18.42
C MET A 15 -9.64 -9.42 19.91
N ALA A 16 -9.61 -10.72 20.23
CA ALA A 16 -9.48 -11.23 21.59
C ALA A 16 -8.03 -11.57 21.98
N ALA A 17 -7.11 -11.58 21.01
CA ALA A 17 -5.72 -11.94 21.22
C ALA A 17 -4.98 -10.87 22.04
N THR A 18 -3.85 -11.27 22.61
CA THR A 18 -2.87 -10.35 23.18
C THR A 18 -1.53 -10.62 22.52
N PHE A 19 -1.04 -9.64 21.75
CA PHE A 19 0.22 -9.72 21.00
C PHE A 19 1.17 -8.56 21.38
N SER A 20 0.89 -7.92 22.51
CA SER A 20 1.67 -6.84 23.10
C SER A 20 1.63 -6.94 24.63
N ASN A 21 2.63 -6.36 25.31
CA ASN A 21 2.61 -6.24 26.78
C ASN A 21 1.57 -5.22 27.28
N ASP A 22 0.95 -4.49 26.36
CA ASP A 22 -0.13 -3.54 26.64
C ASP A 22 -1.47 -4.25 26.78
N LYS A 23 -2.16 -4.02 27.89
CA LYS A 23 -3.47 -4.63 28.20
C LYS A 23 -4.67 -3.91 27.58
N ARG A 24 -4.44 -2.88 26.75
CA ARG A 24 -5.51 -2.21 26.01
C ARG A 24 -6.18 -3.17 25.02
N ALA A 25 -7.46 -2.88 24.78
CA ALA A 25 -8.25 -3.61 23.78
C ALA A 25 -7.65 -3.41 22.38
N VAL A 26 -7.79 -4.45 21.55
CA VAL A 26 -7.37 -4.40 20.15
C VAL A 26 -8.28 -3.43 19.38
N GLU A 27 -7.69 -2.49 18.67
CA GLU A 27 -8.38 -1.67 17.67
C GLU A 27 -8.25 -2.34 16.30
N MET A 28 -9.28 -2.28 15.46
CA MET A 28 -9.22 -2.82 14.11
C MET A 28 -9.53 -1.73 13.09
N ILE A 29 -8.66 -1.62 12.09
CA ILE A 29 -8.84 -0.76 10.92
C ILE A 29 -9.05 -1.64 9.69
N GLU A 30 -9.99 -1.23 8.84
CA GLU A 30 -10.28 -1.92 7.59
C GLU A 30 -9.72 -1.13 6.39
N THR A 31 -8.99 -1.82 5.51
CA THR A 31 -8.55 -1.28 4.21
C THR A 31 -9.31 -1.95 3.07
N ASN A 32 -9.01 -1.55 1.83
CA ASN A 32 -9.58 -2.18 0.65
C ASN A 32 -9.24 -3.68 0.53
N GLN A 33 -8.11 -4.13 1.07
CA GLN A 33 -7.65 -5.52 0.95
C GLN A 33 -7.28 -6.20 2.25
N SER A 34 -7.22 -5.48 3.36
CA SER A 34 -6.69 -6.00 4.61
C SER A 34 -7.49 -5.53 5.82
N LEU A 35 -7.31 -6.24 6.93
CA LEU A 35 -7.73 -5.84 8.26
C LEU A 35 -6.45 -5.67 9.09
N VAL A 36 -6.32 -4.55 9.78
CA VAL A 36 -5.14 -4.22 10.59
C VAL A 36 -5.56 -4.14 12.06
N PHE A 37 -4.94 -4.93 12.92
CA PHE A 37 -5.26 -5.05 14.33
C PHE A 37 -4.16 -4.41 15.16
N LEU A 38 -4.49 -3.47 16.05
CA LEU A 38 -3.53 -2.64 16.76
C LEU A 38 -3.58 -2.92 18.25
N GLN A 39 -2.41 -3.16 18.86
CA GLN A 39 -2.30 -3.29 20.31
C GLN A 39 -0.93 -2.81 20.81
N GLY A 40 -0.95 -1.80 21.68
CA GLY A 40 0.27 -1.19 22.21
C GLY A 40 1.18 -0.66 21.10
N GLY A 41 2.39 -1.21 21.01
CA GLY A 41 3.40 -0.84 20.00
C GLY A 41 3.42 -1.71 18.75
N TYR A 42 2.41 -2.58 18.53
CA TYR A 42 2.39 -3.53 17.42
C TYR A 42 1.08 -3.51 16.65
N ALA A 43 1.17 -3.84 15.36
CA ALA A 43 0.06 -4.06 14.46
C ALA A 43 0.17 -5.45 13.82
N LEU A 44 -0.97 -6.09 13.57
CA LEU A 44 -1.08 -7.32 12.78
C LEU A 44 -1.93 -7.03 11.54
N LYS A 45 -1.36 -7.21 10.35
CA LYS A 45 -2.07 -7.05 9.07
C LYS A 45 -2.50 -8.41 8.54
N LEU A 46 -3.81 -8.60 8.41
CA LEU A 46 -4.46 -9.77 7.83
C LEU A 46 -4.97 -9.42 6.42
N PHE A 47 -4.53 -10.14 5.39
CA PHE A 47 -5.14 -10.00 4.06
C PHE A 47 -6.56 -10.58 4.06
N LYS A 48 -7.51 -9.87 3.45
CA LYS A 48 -8.89 -10.33 3.30
C LYS A 48 -8.96 -11.45 2.27
N ALA A 49 -9.78 -12.48 2.54
CA ALA A 49 -10.07 -13.59 1.63
C ALA A 49 -10.95 -13.16 0.45
N ILE A 50 -10.39 -12.34 -0.45
CA ILE A 50 -11.03 -11.77 -1.64
C ILE A 50 -10.10 -11.88 -2.85
N SER A 51 -10.65 -11.84 -4.07
CA SER A 51 -9.85 -11.69 -5.29
C SER A 51 -10.14 -10.32 -5.91
N ARG A 52 -9.12 -9.45 -5.97
CA ARG A 52 -9.26 -8.09 -6.52
C ARG A 52 -8.03 -7.62 -7.29
N TYR A 53 -6.93 -7.34 -6.58
CA TYR A 53 -5.66 -6.89 -7.17
C TYR A 53 -4.63 -8.01 -7.28
N ARG A 54 -4.78 -9.01 -6.41
CA ARG A 54 -4.17 -10.34 -6.43
C ARG A 54 -5.21 -11.32 -5.86
N ASP A 55 -4.94 -12.61 -6.01
CA ASP A 55 -5.73 -13.63 -5.35
C ASP A 55 -5.35 -13.70 -3.86
N ASN A 56 -6.32 -13.56 -2.97
CA ASN A 56 -6.19 -13.81 -1.53
C ASN A 56 -7.18 -14.88 -1.05
N THR A 57 -7.84 -15.61 -1.95
CA THR A 57 -8.98 -16.46 -1.59
C THR A 57 -8.59 -17.68 -0.76
N THR A 58 -7.38 -18.22 -0.96
CA THR A 58 -6.83 -19.33 -0.17
C THR A 58 -5.79 -18.85 0.87
N PRO A 59 -5.59 -19.57 1.98
CA PRO A 59 -4.53 -19.27 2.93
C PRO A 59 -3.13 -19.22 2.28
N GLU A 60 -2.84 -20.11 1.32
CA GLU A 60 -1.57 -20.16 0.61
C GLU A 60 -1.33 -18.88 -0.21
N ALA A 61 -2.37 -18.40 -0.90
CA ALA A 61 -2.29 -17.15 -1.65
C ALA A 61 -2.10 -15.93 -0.72
N ARG A 62 -2.69 -15.97 0.49
CA ARG A 62 -2.46 -14.94 1.50
C ARG A 62 -1.05 -14.99 2.10
N LEU A 63 -0.45 -16.16 2.26
CA LEU A 63 0.96 -16.27 2.65
C LEU A 63 1.88 -15.67 1.59
N GLU A 64 1.65 -15.99 0.31
CA GLU A 64 2.43 -15.42 -0.79
C GLU A 64 2.33 -13.89 -0.80
N ASN A 65 1.12 -13.34 -0.65
CA ASN A 65 0.95 -11.88 -0.58
C ASN A 65 1.54 -11.26 0.68
N ALA A 66 1.54 -11.96 1.82
CA ALA A 66 2.23 -11.52 3.03
C ALA A 66 3.76 -11.48 2.85
N GLN A 67 4.34 -12.43 2.11
CA GLN A 67 5.76 -12.42 1.77
C GLN A 67 6.10 -11.27 0.83
N LEU A 68 5.29 -11.09 -0.23
CA LEU A 68 5.46 -9.98 -1.16
C LEU A 68 5.30 -8.62 -0.48
N GLU A 69 4.40 -8.49 0.51
CA GLU A 69 4.27 -7.29 1.33
C GLU A 69 5.56 -6.97 2.10
N MET A 70 6.15 -7.97 2.75
CA MET A 70 7.42 -7.82 3.48
C MET A 70 8.54 -7.40 2.52
N GLU A 71 8.66 -8.09 1.38
CA GLU A 71 9.66 -7.79 0.34
C GLU A 71 9.46 -6.39 -0.25
N ALA A 72 8.21 -6.01 -0.53
CA ALA A 72 7.84 -4.75 -1.13
C ALA A 72 8.19 -3.53 -0.27
N ASN A 73 8.07 -3.67 1.04
CA ASN A 73 8.27 -2.60 2.01
C ASN A 73 9.67 -2.60 2.62
N GLN A 74 10.44 -3.68 2.50
CA GLN A 74 11.79 -3.78 3.08
C GLN A 74 12.70 -2.57 2.74
N PRO A 75 12.77 -2.06 1.49
CA PRO A 75 13.72 -0.98 1.16
C PRO A 75 13.37 0.39 1.75
N LEU A 76 12.09 0.65 1.98
CA LEU A 76 11.57 1.96 2.39
C LEU A 76 11.13 1.99 3.86
N ALA A 77 10.59 0.89 4.37
CA ALA A 77 10.04 0.78 5.71
C ALA A 77 10.43 -0.53 6.41
N GLY A 78 11.56 -1.15 6.06
CA GLY A 78 11.96 -2.45 6.63
C GLY A 78 11.92 -2.52 8.16
N ASP A 79 12.33 -1.46 8.87
CA ASP A 79 12.29 -1.42 10.34
C ASP A 79 10.85 -1.43 10.92
N LEU A 80 9.83 -1.10 10.11
CA LEU A 80 8.43 -1.13 10.51
C LEU A 80 7.83 -2.54 10.43
N TYR A 81 8.39 -3.41 9.59
CA TYR A 81 7.88 -4.75 9.29
C TYR A 81 8.76 -5.81 9.96
N GLU A 82 8.20 -6.59 10.90
CA GLU A 82 8.98 -7.55 11.68
C GLU A 82 9.08 -8.93 11.00
N TYR A 83 7.96 -9.65 10.95
CA TYR A 83 7.88 -11.03 10.44
C TYR A 83 6.43 -11.47 10.24
N ILE A 84 6.24 -12.65 9.65
CA ILE A 84 4.92 -13.25 9.41
C ILE A 84 4.64 -14.28 10.51
N LEU A 85 3.43 -14.23 11.07
CA LEU A 85 2.90 -15.22 12.01
C LEU A 85 1.84 -16.08 11.33
N ALA A 86 1.79 -17.36 11.68
CA ALA A 86 0.73 -18.28 11.26
C ALA A 86 -0.36 -18.37 12.33
N ILE A 87 -1.62 -18.38 11.90
CA ILE A 87 -2.77 -18.68 12.74
C ILE A 87 -3.16 -20.13 12.49
N ILE A 88 -3.11 -20.95 13.52
CA ILE A 88 -3.32 -22.40 13.43
C ILE A 88 -4.53 -22.85 14.26
N GLU A 89 -5.10 -24.00 13.92
CA GLU A 89 -5.97 -24.74 14.84
C GLU A 89 -5.10 -25.36 15.95
N SER A 90 -5.33 -24.94 17.19
CA SER A 90 -4.58 -25.44 18.35
C SER A 90 -4.97 -26.90 18.67
N PRO A 91 -4.01 -27.77 19.04
CA PRO A 91 -4.32 -29.10 19.57
C PRO A 91 -5.22 -29.08 20.81
N GLU A 92 -5.18 -28.00 21.58
CA GLU A 92 -6.00 -27.78 22.78
C GLU A 92 -7.41 -27.26 22.45
N GLY A 93 -7.70 -27.05 21.17
CA GLY A 93 -8.92 -26.45 20.65
C GLY A 93 -8.82 -24.93 20.48
N GLY A 94 -9.59 -24.39 19.54
CA GLY A 94 -9.55 -22.97 19.19
C GLY A 94 -8.40 -22.61 18.24
N LEU A 95 -8.09 -21.30 18.17
CA LEU A 95 -7.02 -20.76 17.34
C LEU A 95 -5.83 -20.32 18.19
N ALA A 96 -4.63 -20.44 17.63
CA ALA A 96 -3.40 -19.93 18.22
C ALA A 96 -2.54 -19.23 17.15
N MET A 97 -1.67 -18.30 17.57
CA MET A 97 -0.64 -17.72 16.73
C MET A 97 0.71 -18.34 17.07
N VAL A 98 1.45 -18.74 16.04
CA VAL A 98 2.80 -19.30 16.16
C VAL A 98 3.72 -18.65 15.14
N ASP A 99 5.04 -18.72 15.40
CA ASP A 99 6.03 -18.34 14.40
C ASP A 99 5.89 -19.25 13.16
N LEU A 100 6.12 -18.68 11.98
CA LEU A 100 6.06 -19.44 10.73
C LEU A 100 7.05 -20.63 10.74
N SER A 101 8.19 -20.51 11.43
CA SER A 101 9.16 -21.62 11.57
C SER A 101 8.67 -22.78 12.44
N ASP A 102 7.66 -22.53 13.27
CA ASP A 102 7.11 -23.48 14.23
C ASP A 102 5.86 -24.20 13.70
N VAL A 103 5.44 -23.88 12.47
CA VAL A 103 4.35 -24.59 11.78
C VAL A 103 4.82 -26.01 11.44
N ARG A 104 4.55 -26.95 12.34
CA ARG A 104 4.80 -28.39 12.17
C ARG A 104 3.54 -29.16 12.51
N ASP A 105 3.01 -29.91 11.55
CA ASP A 105 1.82 -30.76 11.72
C ASP A 105 0.55 -30.04 12.19
N PHE A 106 0.52 -28.71 12.09
CA PHE A 106 -0.65 -27.89 12.39
C PHE A 106 -1.43 -27.57 11.13
N LYS A 107 -2.76 -27.53 11.25
CA LYS A 107 -3.62 -26.98 10.21
C LYS A 107 -3.60 -25.46 10.30
N VAL A 108 -2.97 -24.83 9.31
CA VAL A 108 -2.94 -23.37 9.19
C VAL A 108 -4.27 -22.86 8.65
N VAL A 109 -4.80 -21.84 9.30
CA VAL A 109 -6.07 -21.18 8.96
C VAL A 109 -5.83 -19.88 8.22
N ASP A 110 -4.84 -19.10 8.66
CA ASP A 110 -4.49 -17.82 8.05
C ASP A 110 -3.10 -17.35 8.45
N TYR A 111 -2.69 -16.19 7.94
CA TYR A 111 -1.42 -15.54 8.23
C TYR A 111 -1.60 -14.07 8.55
N VAL A 112 -0.74 -13.52 9.40
CA VAL A 112 -0.67 -12.07 9.65
C VAL A 112 0.76 -11.57 9.52
N VAL A 113 0.92 -10.40 8.91
CA VAL A 113 2.18 -9.65 8.93
C VAL A 113 2.23 -8.85 10.23
N LYS A 114 3.24 -9.10 11.06
CA LYS A 114 3.48 -8.35 12.29
C LYS A 114 4.35 -7.14 11.99
N MET A 115 3.90 -5.99 12.48
CA MET A 115 4.51 -4.69 12.26
C MET A 115 4.59 -3.91 13.57
N HIS A 116 5.46 -2.90 13.62
CA HIS A 116 5.40 -1.90 14.66
C HIS A 116 4.26 -0.91 14.41
N CYS A 117 3.64 -0.42 15.48
CA CYS A 117 2.76 0.74 15.42
C CYS A 117 3.58 2.03 15.55
N PHE A 118 3.09 3.08 14.91
CA PHE A 118 3.49 4.46 15.18
C PHE A 118 2.29 5.25 15.71
N ASP A 119 2.55 6.43 16.27
CA ASP A 119 1.48 7.37 16.62
C ASP A 119 0.90 7.97 15.33
N ASN A 120 -0.41 8.10 15.25
CA ASN A 120 -1.07 8.61 14.05
C ASN A 120 -0.70 10.06 13.78
N ASN A 121 -0.35 10.83 14.82
CA ASN A 121 0.18 12.18 14.65
C ASN A 121 1.50 12.19 13.86
N GLU A 122 2.20 11.05 13.77
CA GLU A 122 3.41 10.90 12.96
C GLU A 122 3.14 10.65 11.48
N LEU A 123 1.89 10.42 11.06
CA LEU A 123 1.52 10.38 9.65
C LEU A 123 1.90 11.72 9.00
N MET A 124 2.54 11.66 7.83
CA MET A 124 2.97 12.84 7.08
C MET A 124 1.79 13.78 6.80
N TYR A 125 0.60 13.21 6.54
CA TYR A 125 -0.65 13.97 6.45
C TYR A 125 -0.88 14.85 7.69
N ASN A 126 -0.90 14.27 8.89
CA ASN A 126 -1.18 15.00 10.13
C ASN A 126 -0.08 16.02 10.41
N ARG A 127 1.20 15.64 10.27
CA ARG A 127 2.34 16.55 10.41
C ARG A 127 2.28 17.75 9.46
N LEU A 128 1.81 17.55 8.24
CA LEU A 128 1.63 18.63 7.26
C LEU A 128 0.58 19.64 7.73
N PHE A 129 -0.60 19.18 8.16
CA PHE A 129 -1.69 20.07 8.60
C PHE A 129 -1.45 20.72 9.96
N GLU A 130 -0.67 20.08 10.81
CA GLU A 130 -0.23 20.65 12.10
C GLU A 130 0.97 21.60 11.95
N GLY A 131 1.59 21.67 10.76
CA GLY A 131 2.75 22.52 10.50
C GLY A 131 4.05 22.03 11.16
N SER A 132 4.14 20.75 11.49
CA SER A 132 5.33 20.12 12.11
C SER A 132 6.27 19.45 11.09
N LEU A 133 5.92 19.48 9.80
CA LEU A 133 6.75 18.99 8.70
C LEU A 133 7.78 20.04 8.27
N THR A 134 9.06 19.67 8.19
CA THR A 134 10.15 20.58 7.83
C THR A 134 10.63 20.36 6.39
N GLU A 135 11.33 21.35 5.81
CA GLU A 135 12.01 21.19 4.52
C GLU A 135 13.06 20.07 4.56
N HIS A 136 13.71 19.88 5.72
CA HIS A 136 14.67 18.81 5.91
C HIS A 136 14.01 17.43 5.84
N ASP A 137 12.85 17.24 6.48
CA ASP A 137 12.08 16.00 6.40
C ASP A 137 11.76 15.64 4.95
N LEU A 138 11.29 16.62 4.16
CA LEU A 138 10.94 16.44 2.76
C LEU A 138 12.16 16.13 1.88
N TYR A 139 13.30 16.75 2.16
CA TYR A 139 14.55 16.46 1.45
C TYR A 139 15.02 15.02 1.71
N GLU A 140 15.01 14.59 2.98
CA GLU A 140 15.41 13.23 3.36
C GLU A 140 14.47 12.18 2.76
N LEU A 141 13.15 12.43 2.76
CA LEU A 141 12.17 11.58 2.09
C LEU A 141 12.46 11.46 0.59
N GLY A 142 12.67 12.59 -0.10
CA GLY A 142 12.98 12.60 -1.53
C GLY A 142 14.29 11.85 -1.85
N ALA A 143 15.33 12.02 -1.03
CA ALA A 143 16.59 11.32 -1.19
C ALA A 143 16.46 9.81 -0.93
N HIS A 144 15.63 9.40 0.05
CA HIS A 144 15.36 7.99 0.34
C HIS A 144 14.59 7.32 -0.80
N VAL A 145 13.52 7.96 -1.29
CA VAL A 145 12.73 7.46 -2.42
C VAL A 145 13.58 7.38 -3.70
N ALA A 146 14.41 8.38 -3.98
CA ALA A 146 15.32 8.34 -5.13
C ALA A 146 16.31 7.17 -5.06
N ARG A 147 16.91 6.91 -3.88
CA ARG A 147 17.79 5.74 -3.68
C ARG A 147 17.03 4.42 -3.87
N PHE A 148 15.79 4.34 -3.41
CA PHE A 148 14.95 3.17 -3.62
C PHE A 148 14.72 2.92 -5.12
N HIS A 149 14.34 3.93 -5.89
CA HIS A 149 14.12 3.79 -7.33
C HIS A 149 15.41 3.41 -8.08
N ASP A 150 16.56 3.98 -7.69
CA ASP A 150 17.88 3.67 -8.28
C ASP A 150 18.34 2.24 -7.96
N SER A 151 17.94 1.68 -6.81
CA SER A 151 18.25 0.29 -6.45
C SER A 151 17.34 -0.73 -7.14
N GLN A 152 16.22 -0.30 -7.72
CA GLN A 152 15.28 -1.20 -8.39
C GLN A 152 15.78 -1.57 -9.79
N ARG A 153 15.42 -2.78 -10.25
CA ARG A 153 15.82 -3.25 -11.58
C ARG A 153 15.13 -2.41 -12.67
N PRO A 154 15.88 -1.80 -13.59
CA PRO A 154 15.29 -1.12 -14.74
C PRO A 154 14.47 -2.09 -15.58
N GLN A 155 13.31 -1.62 -16.03
CA GLN A 155 12.39 -2.40 -16.85
C GLN A 155 12.53 -1.98 -18.31
N PRO A 156 12.71 -2.93 -19.23
CA PRO A 156 12.85 -2.60 -20.64
C PRO A 156 11.56 -1.95 -21.17
N ALA A 157 11.71 -0.90 -21.95
CA ALA A 157 10.64 -0.26 -22.70
C ALA A 157 10.98 -0.31 -24.20
N GLU A 158 9.98 -0.42 -25.05
CA GLU A 158 10.16 -0.26 -26.48
C GLU A 158 10.50 1.21 -26.78
N ALA A 159 11.65 1.45 -27.41
CA ALA A 159 12.13 2.81 -27.64
C ALA A 159 11.18 3.62 -28.54
N GLY A 160 10.95 4.87 -28.16
CA GLY A 160 10.07 5.82 -28.85
C GLY A 160 8.57 5.67 -28.53
N THR A 161 8.16 4.75 -27.66
CA THR A 161 6.74 4.45 -27.43
C THR A 161 6.17 5.11 -26.18
N TYR A 162 7.01 5.46 -25.21
CA TYR A 162 6.54 5.89 -23.89
C TYR A 162 5.55 7.07 -23.89
N PRO A 163 5.73 8.17 -24.67
CA PRO A 163 4.75 9.26 -24.68
C PRO A 163 3.34 8.80 -25.08
N GLN A 164 3.23 8.00 -26.14
CA GLN A 164 1.94 7.51 -26.62
C GLN A 164 1.34 6.51 -25.63
N THR A 165 2.13 5.56 -25.13
CA THR A 165 1.66 4.60 -24.12
C THR A 165 1.16 5.28 -22.85
N PHE A 166 1.84 6.34 -22.39
CA PHE A 166 1.38 7.11 -21.23
C PHE A 166 0.03 7.79 -21.50
N ALA A 167 -0.14 8.42 -22.66
CA ALA A 167 -1.40 9.05 -23.04
C ALA A 167 -2.55 8.03 -23.15
N ASP A 168 -2.29 6.89 -23.79
CA ASP A 168 -3.25 5.80 -23.95
C ASP A 168 -3.67 5.20 -22.60
N ASP A 169 -2.70 4.94 -21.72
CA ASP A 169 -2.94 4.47 -20.36
C ASP A 169 -3.81 5.47 -19.59
N PHE A 170 -3.48 6.77 -19.64
CA PHE A 170 -4.26 7.81 -18.98
C PHE A 170 -5.71 7.83 -19.47
N VAL A 171 -5.92 7.77 -20.79
CA VAL A 171 -7.27 7.70 -21.39
C VAL A 171 -7.99 6.43 -20.94
N HIS A 172 -7.32 5.28 -20.91
CA HIS A 172 -7.89 4.03 -20.45
C HIS A 172 -8.40 4.12 -19.00
N TRP A 173 -7.58 4.65 -18.08
CA TRP A 173 -7.95 4.87 -16.68
C TRP A 173 -9.15 5.82 -16.57
N LEU A 174 -9.09 6.95 -17.26
CA LEU A 174 -10.14 7.95 -17.28
C LEU A 174 -11.48 7.38 -17.75
N ASN A 175 -11.46 6.52 -18.78
CA ASN A 175 -12.65 5.84 -19.29
C ASN A 175 -13.27 4.95 -18.21
N GLY A 176 -12.45 4.11 -17.57
CA GLY A 176 -12.88 3.22 -16.51
C GLY A 176 -13.52 3.94 -15.31
N TYR A 177 -13.07 5.17 -14.99
CA TYR A 177 -13.73 6.01 -14.00
C TYR A 177 -15.01 6.65 -14.53
N SER A 178 -14.98 7.21 -15.75
CA SER A 178 -16.12 7.90 -16.36
C SER A 178 -17.33 6.99 -16.60
N ASP A 179 -17.11 5.68 -16.77
CA ASP A 179 -18.16 4.68 -16.92
C ASP A 179 -18.93 4.42 -15.63
N ARG A 180 -18.35 4.76 -14.48
CA ARG A 180 -18.95 4.64 -13.15
C ARG A 180 -19.65 5.92 -12.71
N VAL A 181 -19.50 7.01 -13.46
CA VAL A 181 -20.10 8.30 -13.18
C VAL A 181 -21.38 8.46 -14.03
N PRO A 182 -22.50 8.92 -13.44
CA PRO A 182 -23.71 9.24 -14.20
C PRO A 182 -23.45 10.28 -15.29
N GLN A 183 -24.31 10.30 -16.32
CA GLN A 183 -24.26 11.35 -17.33
C GLN A 183 -24.46 12.73 -16.69
N GLY A 184 -23.67 13.73 -17.12
CA GLY A 184 -23.70 15.08 -16.59
C GLY A 184 -22.35 15.79 -16.65
N GLU A 185 -22.28 16.99 -16.07
CA GLU A 185 -21.12 17.89 -16.16
C GLU A 185 -19.81 17.24 -15.69
N LEU A 186 -19.85 16.43 -14.63
CA LEU A 186 -18.66 15.73 -14.15
C LEU A 186 -18.12 14.74 -15.18
N LYS A 187 -19.00 13.97 -15.83
CA LYS A 187 -18.59 13.02 -16.86
C LYS A 187 -18.02 13.76 -18.08
N GLU A 188 -18.65 14.83 -18.52
CA GLU A 188 -18.13 15.68 -19.61
C GLU A 188 -16.76 16.29 -19.26
N LEU A 189 -16.61 16.82 -18.04
CA LEU A 189 -15.32 17.34 -17.57
C LEU A 189 -14.24 16.25 -17.61
N MET A 190 -14.55 15.05 -17.12
CA MET A 190 -13.63 13.92 -17.16
C MET A 190 -13.26 13.58 -18.61
N LEU A 191 -14.22 13.44 -19.52
CA LEU A 191 -13.94 13.13 -20.93
C LEU A 191 -13.07 14.20 -21.61
N ASN A 192 -13.24 15.48 -21.25
CA ASN A 192 -12.42 16.57 -21.76
C ASN A 192 -10.96 16.54 -21.26
N LEU A 193 -10.65 15.83 -20.17
CA LEU A 193 -9.27 15.65 -19.70
C LEU A 193 -8.43 14.81 -20.66
N ARG A 194 -9.05 14.02 -21.56
CA ARG A 194 -8.35 13.22 -22.57
C ARG A 194 -7.48 14.13 -23.46
N ASP A 195 -8.08 15.17 -24.03
CA ASP A 195 -7.39 16.08 -24.92
C ASP A 195 -6.35 16.93 -24.16
N VAL A 196 -6.66 17.31 -22.91
CA VAL A 196 -5.71 18.03 -22.05
C VAL A 196 -4.45 17.19 -21.81
N ALA A 197 -4.61 15.91 -21.48
CA ALA A 197 -3.48 15.02 -21.25
C ALA A 197 -2.67 14.77 -22.54
N ALA A 198 -3.33 14.45 -23.65
CA ALA A 198 -2.66 14.26 -24.94
C ALA A 198 -1.86 15.51 -25.37
N ASN A 199 -2.45 16.69 -25.25
CA ASN A 199 -1.78 17.96 -25.55
C ASN A 199 -0.62 18.24 -24.59
N ALA A 200 -0.75 17.91 -23.30
CA ALA A 200 0.31 18.10 -22.32
C ALA A 200 1.52 17.16 -22.56
N VAL A 201 1.26 15.92 -23.01
CA VAL A 201 2.30 14.98 -23.43
C VAL A 201 3.00 15.49 -24.67
N ALA A 202 2.24 15.86 -25.72
CA ALA A 202 2.79 16.38 -26.97
C ALA A 202 3.62 17.66 -26.77
N ALA A 203 3.18 18.58 -25.91
CA ALA A 203 3.92 19.79 -25.58
C ALA A 203 5.23 19.53 -24.81
N LYS A 204 5.38 18.34 -24.22
CA LYS A 204 6.55 17.91 -23.43
C LYS A 204 7.22 16.68 -24.03
N ASP A 205 7.07 16.47 -25.34
CA ASP A 205 7.51 15.27 -26.05
C ASP A 205 8.95 14.85 -25.70
N SER A 206 9.91 15.77 -25.82
CA SER A 206 11.31 15.53 -25.45
C SER A 206 11.52 15.11 -23.99
N ALA A 207 10.73 15.67 -23.06
CA ALA A 207 10.80 15.31 -21.66
C ALA A 207 10.21 13.93 -21.39
N PHE A 208 9.16 13.52 -22.10
CA PHE A 208 8.65 12.15 -22.01
C PHE A 208 9.65 11.14 -22.59
N HIS A 209 10.23 11.43 -23.75
CA HIS A 209 11.26 10.56 -24.34
C HIS A 209 12.50 10.41 -23.43
N ALA A 210 12.92 11.47 -22.75
CA ALA A 210 14.03 11.40 -21.79
C ALA A 210 13.76 10.46 -20.59
N ARG A 211 12.50 10.05 -20.37
CA ARG A 211 12.08 9.21 -19.24
C ARG A 211 11.83 7.75 -19.60
N GLU A 212 11.88 7.40 -20.89
CA GLU A 212 11.59 6.05 -21.38
C GLU A 212 12.46 4.97 -20.72
N GLY A 213 13.73 5.28 -20.44
CA GLY A 213 14.67 4.39 -19.76
C GLY A 213 14.59 4.39 -18.23
N LEU A 214 13.65 5.13 -17.63
CA LEU A 214 13.54 5.27 -16.18
C LEU A 214 12.50 4.34 -15.55
N ARG A 215 11.81 3.51 -16.33
CA ARG A 215 10.80 2.59 -15.80
C ARG A 215 11.44 1.61 -14.83
N THR A 216 10.89 1.52 -13.64
CA THR A 216 11.40 0.69 -12.56
C THR A 216 10.27 0.27 -11.62
N THR A 217 10.54 -0.56 -10.61
CA THR A 217 9.54 -0.93 -9.60
C THR A 217 9.28 0.25 -8.67
N LEU A 218 8.02 0.60 -8.47
CA LEU A 218 7.60 1.74 -7.66
C LEU A 218 7.17 1.35 -6.25
N HIS A 219 6.89 2.31 -5.38
CA HIS A 219 6.04 2.07 -4.20
C HIS A 219 4.59 1.80 -4.63
N GLY A 220 4.09 2.60 -5.57
CA GLY A 220 2.80 2.41 -6.24
C GLY A 220 1.61 3.08 -5.55
N ASP A 221 1.68 3.34 -4.24
CA ASP A 221 0.64 4.05 -3.47
C ASP A 221 1.23 5.05 -2.47
N MET A 222 2.21 5.83 -2.91
CA MET A 222 2.96 6.77 -2.06
C MET A 222 2.17 8.07 -1.83
N ASP A 223 0.97 7.96 -1.26
CA ASP A 223 0.18 9.12 -0.87
C ASP A 223 0.49 9.57 0.58
N PHE A 224 -0.08 10.71 1.00
CA PHE A 224 0.15 11.25 2.35
C PHE A 224 -0.33 10.34 3.50
N GLY A 225 -1.26 9.41 3.23
CA GLY A 225 -1.77 8.45 4.21
C GLY A 225 -0.84 7.26 4.41
N ASN A 226 0.05 6.99 3.46
CA ASN A 226 0.98 5.86 3.44
C ASN A 226 2.43 6.31 3.68
N ILE A 227 2.64 7.46 4.33
CA ILE A 227 3.96 7.92 4.78
C ILE A 227 3.84 8.33 6.24
N ALA A 228 4.71 7.79 7.10
CA ALA A 228 4.73 8.09 8.53
C ALA A 228 6.15 8.37 9.01
N THR A 229 6.28 9.11 10.12
CA THR A 229 7.56 9.23 10.81
C THR A 229 7.76 8.01 11.68
N PHE A 230 8.83 7.27 11.42
CA PHE A 230 9.23 6.11 12.19
C PHE A 230 10.73 6.16 12.43
N ASN A 231 11.16 5.92 13.67
CA ASN A 231 12.57 6.08 14.09
C ASN A 231 13.18 7.43 13.66
N GLY A 232 12.39 8.50 13.73
CA GLY A 232 12.81 9.87 13.40
C GLY A 232 12.94 10.19 11.91
N LYS A 233 12.42 9.33 11.02
CA LYS A 233 12.48 9.53 9.56
C LYS A 233 11.11 9.31 8.93
N LEU A 234 10.79 10.05 7.87
CA LEU A 234 9.63 9.75 7.03
C LEU A 234 9.88 8.46 6.24
N VAL A 235 8.99 7.48 6.39
CA VAL A 235 9.04 6.19 5.72
C VAL A 235 7.75 5.95 4.94
N PRO A 236 7.80 5.75 3.62
CA PRO A 236 6.67 5.20 2.87
C PRO A 236 6.45 3.74 3.24
N PHE A 237 5.22 3.38 3.59
CA PHE A 237 4.79 2.04 3.97
C PHE A 237 3.53 1.63 3.20
N ASP A 238 3.13 0.37 3.32
CA ASP A 238 1.96 -0.19 2.60
C ASP A 238 2.12 -0.09 1.06
N ALA A 239 3.34 -0.38 0.58
CA ALA A 239 3.62 -0.44 -0.85
C ALA A 239 2.70 -1.43 -1.57
N GLN A 240 2.28 -1.11 -2.80
CA GLN A 240 1.30 -1.93 -3.50
C GLN A 240 1.84 -3.32 -3.80
N VAL A 241 1.02 -4.33 -3.50
CA VAL A 241 1.25 -5.72 -3.90
C VAL A 241 0.23 -6.08 -4.98
N LEU A 242 0.65 -6.00 -6.25
CA LEU A 242 -0.18 -6.22 -7.44
C LEU A 242 0.29 -7.45 -8.23
N PHE A 243 -0.50 -7.86 -9.23
CA PHE A 243 0.00 -8.77 -10.27
C PHE A 243 1.25 -8.21 -10.97
N ASP A 244 2.09 -9.10 -11.46
CA ASP A 244 3.35 -8.76 -12.15
C ASP A 244 3.12 -7.77 -13.30
N GLY A 245 4.05 -6.83 -13.46
CA GLY A 245 3.96 -5.79 -14.51
C GLY A 245 3.05 -4.62 -14.16
N LYS A 246 2.38 -4.62 -12.99
CA LYS A 246 1.48 -3.54 -12.56
C LYS A 246 2.12 -2.52 -11.62
N ARG A 247 3.28 -2.84 -11.04
CA ARG A 247 4.02 -1.96 -10.12
C ARG A 247 5.20 -1.26 -10.81
N GLU A 248 5.51 -1.66 -12.03
CA GLU A 248 6.58 -1.16 -12.88
C GLU A 248 6.11 0.05 -13.68
N ASN A 249 6.66 1.22 -13.36
CA ASN A 249 6.34 2.45 -14.06
C ASN A 249 7.47 3.47 -13.91
N ASP A 250 7.24 4.66 -14.44
CA ASP A 250 8.11 5.80 -14.25
C ASP A 250 8.05 6.31 -12.78
N PRO A 251 9.20 6.46 -12.08
CA PRO A 251 9.33 7.07 -10.75
C PRO A 251 8.56 8.36 -10.50
N ALA A 252 8.31 9.16 -11.54
CA ALA A 252 7.49 10.37 -11.43
C ALA A 252 6.07 10.06 -10.94
N LYS A 253 5.58 8.84 -11.11
CA LYS A 253 4.27 8.43 -10.62
C LYS A 253 4.20 8.39 -9.09
N ASP A 254 5.24 7.89 -8.40
CA ASP A 254 5.29 7.93 -6.93
C ASP A 254 5.34 9.38 -6.42
N VAL A 255 6.14 10.22 -7.08
CA VAL A 255 6.20 11.67 -6.77
C VAL A 255 4.83 12.33 -7.00
N ALA A 256 4.14 11.98 -8.09
CA ALA A 256 2.81 12.50 -8.38
C ALA A 256 1.78 12.07 -7.33
N TYR A 257 1.81 10.82 -6.85
CA TYR A 257 0.97 10.39 -5.73
C TYR A 257 1.26 11.18 -4.46
N MET A 258 2.53 11.40 -4.15
CA MET A 258 2.95 12.15 -2.96
C MET A 258 2.54 13.62 -3.03
N LEU A 259 2.46 14.22 -4.22
CA LEU A 259 2.08 15.63 -4.40
C LEU A 259 0.58 15.83 -4.64
N ALA A 260 -0.12 14.80 -5.11
CA ALA A 260 -1.55 14.86 -5.30
C ALA A 260 -2.22 15.04 -3.94
N ARG A 261 -2.95 16.14 -3.78
CA ARG A 261 -3.88 16.30 -2.65
C ARG A 261 -4.94 15.21 -2.77
N SER A 262 -4.74 14.08 -2.10
CA SER A 262 -5.81 13.13 -1.83
C SER A 262 -6.81 13.84 -0.90
N THR A 263 -7.82 14.48 -1.48
CA THR A 263 -9.04 14.90 -0.76
C THR A 263 -9.89 13.72 -0.33
N CYS A 264 -9.50 12.49 -0.71
CA CYS A 264 -10.08 11.27 -0.18
C CYS A 264 -9.61 11.02 1.26
N MET A 265 -10.47 11.40 2.20
CA MET A 265 -10.61 10.76 3.52
C MET A 265 -10.95 9.26 3.37
N VAL A 266 -10.11 8.48 2.69
CA VAL A 266 -10.30 7.02 2.52
C VAL A 266 -9.01 6.24 2.81
N GLY A 267 -7.88 6.94 3.05
CA GLY A 267 -6.72 6.35 3.70
C GLY A 267 -6.94 6.28 5.20
N LEU A 268 -7.22 5.08 5.71
CA LEU A 268 -6.83 4.60 7.05
C LEU A 268 -6.74 5.70 8.10
N ILE A 269 -7.90 6.14 8.58
CA ILE A 269 -7.93 6.89 9.83
C ILE A 269 -7.60 5.88 10.92
N TRP A 270 -6.32 5.68 11.17
CA TRP A 270 -5.87 5.30 12.48
C TRP A 270 -6.36 6.42 13.41
N GLN A 271 -7.44 6.19 14.16
CA GLN A 271 -8.01 7.21 15.05
C GLN A 271 -7.87 6.71 16.48
N ARG A 272 -6.76 7.07 17.12
CA ARG A 272 -6.73 7.13 18.58
C ARG A 272 -7.64 8.27 19.01
N ARG A 273 -8.74 7.96 19.68
CA ARG A 273 -9.37 8.92 20.61
C ARG A 273 -8.58 8.99 21.91
#